data_AF-A0A953C773-F1
#
_entry.id   AF-A0A953C773-F1
#
_cell.length_a   1.000
_cell.length_b   1.000
_cell.length_c   1.000
_cell.angle_alpha   90.00
_cell.angle_beta   90.00
_cell.angle_gamma   90.00
#
_symmetry.space_group_name_H-M   'P 1'
#
loop_
_entity.id
_entity.type
_entity.pdbx_description
1 polymer ?
#
loop_
_entity_poly.entity_id
_entity_poly.type
_entity_poly.pdbx_seq_one_letter_code
_entity_poly.pdbx_strand_id
1 'polypeptide(L)'
;MRIPRLAEFGDDPGMHVYAPAEVSDFLASRERQYQETANPAFVWLAYGYCRTSGVPLPLWVLEYLDRCYENIEHAVFRYEAKGEPAASITASIGAIFGFKPGRGRGNWVSQISGTMSAIVQNKLFRRGDRHRSSGLGPGKMLEIGDEMLSLESQYGGRRKLVAETTAEKYGFSNTTARKARAAAVKRRQMSGCA
;
A
#
# COMPACT_ATOMS: atom_id res chain seq x y z
N MET A 1 -0.71 -0.58 25.90
CA MET A 1 -0.25 -1.96 26.12
C MET A 1 1.21 -1.91 26.54
N ARG A 2 1.53 -2.38 27.74
CA ARG A 2 2.92 -2.47 28.24
C ARG A 2 3.49 -3.78 27.70
N ILE A 3 4.60 -3.72 26.97
CA ILE A 3 5.38 -4.91 26.61
C ILE A 3 6.12 -5.34 27.89
N PRO A 4 5.90 -6.56 28.42
CA PRO A 4 6.61 -7.03 29.60
C PRO A 4 8.12 -7.03 29.36
N ARG A 5 8.90 -6.65 30.38
CA ARG A 5 10.37 -6.68 30.31
C ARG A 5 10.85 -8.09 30.68
N LEU A 6 11.91 -8.55 30.00
CA LEU A 6 12.56 -9.85 30.13
C LEU A 6 12.87 -10.31 31.57
N ALA A 7 12.91 -9.40 32.55
CA ALA A 7 13.18 -9.72 33.96
C ALA A 7 12.02 -10.44 34.68
N GLU A 8 10.86 -10.62 34.04
CA GLU A 8 9.71 -11.34 34.62
C GLU A 8 9.69 -12.83 34.29
N PHE A 9 10.59 -13.31 33.42
CA PHE A 9 10.79 -14.73 33.15
C PHE A 9 11.98 -15.20 33.97
N GLY A 10 11.70 -15.94 35.05
CA GLY A 10 12.73 -16.59 35.86
C GLY A 10 13.62 -17.47 34.99
N ASP A 11 14.89 -17.57 35.39
CA ASP A 11 15.94 -18.38 34.78
C ASP A 11 15.60 -19.88 34.84
N ASP A 12 14.66 -20.34 34.01
CA ASP A 12 14.38 -21.76 33.80
C ASP A 12 14.96 -22.18 32.43
N PRO A 13 16.12 -22.87 32.41
CA PRO A 13 16.85 -23.22 31.18
C PRO A 13 16.16 -24.31 30.34
N GLY A 14 14.90 -24.67 30.65
CA GLY A 14 14.19 -25.79 30.05
C GLY A 14 12.82 -25.48 29.44
N MET A 15 12.40 -24.22 29.32
CA MET A 15 11.15 -23.88 28.63
C MET A 15 11.30 -24.02 27.11
N HIS A 16 11.36 -25.26 26.63
CA HIS A 16 10.75 -25.62 25.37
C HIS A 16 9.27 -25.26 25.49
N VAL A 17 8.94 -24.00 25.24
CA VAL A 17 7.57 -23.56 25.02
C VAL A 17 7.15 -24.26 23.73
N TYR A 18 6.65 -25.48 23.86
CA TYR A 18 5.97 -26.16 22.78
C TYR A 18 4.90 -25.19 22.31
N ALA A 19 5.10 -24.64 21.12
CA ALA A 19 4.11 -23.79 20.51
C ALA A 19 2.79 -24.58 20.51
N PRO A 20 1.65 -23.99 20.91
CA PRO A 20 0.36 -24.64 20.81
C PRO A 20 0.21 -25.31 19.44
N ALA A 21 -0.45 -26.47 19.36
CA ALA A 21 -0.52 -27.25 18.11
C ALA A 21 -0.95 -26.40 16.90
N GLU A 22 -1.90 -25.49 17.11
CA GLU A 22 -2.37 -24.52 16.10
C GLU A 22 -1.24 -23.62 15.58
N VAL A 23 -0.32 -23.21 16.45
CA VAL A 23 0.84 -22.38 16.09
C VAL A 23 1.86 -23.19 15.30
N SER A 24 2.10 -24.44 15.72
CA SER A 24 2.99 -25.35 14.99
C SER A 24 2.47 -25.63 13.57
N ASP A 25 1.18 -25.93 13.45
CA ASP A 25 0.53 -26.22 12.15
C ASP A 25 0.56 -25.01 11.22
N PHE A 26 0.32 -23.81 11.74
CA PHE A 26 0.42 -22.57 10.96
C PHE A 26 1.84 -22.38 10.43
N LEU A 27 2.86 -22.50 11.30
CA LEU A 27 4.25 -22.30 10.91
C LEU A 27 4.73 -23.34 9.89
N ALA A 28 4.37 -24.62 10.07
CA ALA A 28 4.69 -25.69 9.13
C ALA A 28 3.97 -25.51 7.76
N SER A 29 2.75 -24.94 7.76
CA SER A 29 2.06 -24.59 6.52
C SER A 29 2.77 -23.46 5.77
N ARG A 30 3.23 -22.42 6.47
CA ARG A 30 3.96 -21.29 5.86
C ARG A 30 5.35 -21.68 5.38
N GLU A 31 6.04 -22.54 6.11
CA GLU A 31 7.31 -23.10 5.68
C GLU A 31 7.17 -23.84 4.35
N ARG A 32 6.21 -24.76 4.23
CA ARG A 32 5.94 -25.46 2.96
C ARG A 32 5.66 -24.51 1.80
N GLN A 33 4.79 -23.52 2.02
CA GLN A 33 4.48 -22.52 0.99
C GLN A 33 5.69 -21.68 0.60
N TYR A 34 6.56 -21.33 1.56
CA TYR A 34 7.81 -20.64 1.29
C TYR A 34 8.76 -21.51 0.47
N GLN A 35 8.95 -22.78 0.83
CA GLN A 35 9.81 -23.70 0.07
C GLN A 35 9.31 -23.92 -1.37
N GLU A 36 8.00 -24.02 -1.56
CA GLU A 36 7.40 -24.22 -2.89
C GLU A 36 7.50 -22.97 -3.80
N THR A 37 7.32 -21.78 -3.23
CA THR A 37 7.14 -20.55 -4.03
C THR A 37 8.31 -19.59 -3.96
N ALA A 38 9.20 -19.78 -2.97
CA ALA A 38 10.21 -18.80 -2.54
C ALA A 38 9.64 -17.40 -2.28
N ASN A 39 8.34 -17.27 -1.96
CA ASN A 39 7.70 -15.98 -1.75
C ASN A 39 7.95 -15.48 -0.31
N PRO A 40 8.71 -14.38 -0.11
CA PRO A 40 9.07 -13.87 1.21
C PRO A 40 7.87 -13.51 2.10
N ALA A 41 6.69 -13.25 1.51
CA ALA A 41 5.48 -12.95 2.26
C ALA A 41 5.15 -14.02 3.32
N PHE A 42 5.41 -15.29 3.03
CA PHE A 42 5.17 -16.39 3.98
C PHE A 42 6.12 -16.34 5.18
N VAL A 43 7.36 -15.88 4.99
CA VAL A 43 8.32 -15.66 6.07
C VAL A 43 7.84 -14.53 6.98
N TRP A 44 7.43 -13.40 6.41
CA TRP A 44 6.94 -12.26 7.18
C TRP A 44 5.64 -12.56 7.95
N LEU A 45 4.76 -13.38 7.39
CA LEU A 45 3.57 -13.88 8.09
C LEU A 45 3.95 -14.77 9.27
N ALA A 46 4.90 -15.70 9.10
CA ALA A 46 5.40 -16.53 10.19
C ALA A 46 6.07 -15.70 11.29
N TYR A 47 6.93 -14.75 10.91
CA TYR A 47 7.55 -13.81 11.85
C TYR A 47 6.50 -13.05 12.67
N GLY A 48 5.53 -12.40 12.01
CA GLY A 48 4.48 -11.64 12.69
C GLY A 48 3.63 -12.51 13.61
N TYR A 49 3.34 -13.73 13.19
CA TYR A 49 2.60 -14.69 14.00
C TYR A 49 3.39 -15.12 15.26
N CYS A 50 4.69 -15.42 15.13
CA CYS A 50 5.54 -15.69 16.29
C CYS A 50 5.57 -14.51 17.29
N ARG A 51 5.71 -13.27 16.78
CA ARG A 51 5.74 -12.07 17.63
C ARG A 51 4.43 -11.82 18.37
N THR A 52 3.30 -12.18 17.78
CA THR A 52 1.97 -11.99 18.39
C THR A 52 1.59 -13.13 19.33
N SER A 53 2.02 -14.35 19.04
CA SER A 53 1.77 -15.55 19.85
C SER A 53 2.81 -15.77 20.96
N GLY A 54 3.87 -14.96 21.02
CA GLY A 54 4.90 -15.05 22.07
C GLY A 54 5.80 -16.29 21.95
N VAL A 55 5.85 -16.92 20.78
CA VAL A 55 6.67 -18.12 20.55
C VAL A 55 8.02 -17.75 19.92
N PRO A 56 9.06 -18.57 20.11
CA PRO A 56 10.34 -18.41 19.43
C PRO A 56 10.20 -18.41 17.90
N LEU A 57 11.12 -17.73 17.23
CA LEU A 57 11.19 -17.75 15.77
C LEU A 57 11.76 -19.10 15.29
N PRO A 58 11.13 -19.75 14.29
CA PRO A 58 11.70 -20.91 13.64
C PRO A 58 13.03 -20.60 12.95
N LEU A 59 13.91 -21.60 12.86
CA LEU A 59 15.23 -21.45 12.24
C LEU A 59 15.15 -20.93 10.80
N TRP A 60 14.24 -21.46 9.98
CA TRP A 60 14.07 -21.03 8.58
C TRP A 60 13.69 -19.54 8.43
N VAL A 61 13.01 -18.96 9.44
CA VAL A 61 12.70 -17.52 9.48
C VAL A 61 13.96 -16.73 9.80
N LEU A 62 14.76 -17.18 10.77
CA LEU A 62 16.03 -16.57 11.12
C LEU A 62 17.00 -16.59 9.93
N GLU A 63 17.17 -17.74 9.29
CA GLU A 63 18.02 -17.89 8.10
C GLU A 63 17.62 -16.95 6.96
N TYR A 64 16.31 -16.70 6.77
CA TYR A 64 15.84 -15.72 5.80
C TYR A 64 16.25 -14.30 6.19
N LEU A 65 16.15 -13.94 7.47
CA LEU A 65 16.54 -12.62 7.95
C LEU A 65 18.05 -12.41 7.86
N ASP A 66 18.84 -13.45 8.10
CA ASP A 66 20.30 -13.42 7.93
C ASP A 66 20.67 -13.17 6.47
N ARG A 67 20.02 -13.85 5.52
CA ARG A 67 20.18 -13.56 4.08
C ARG A 67 19.79 -12.13 3.71
N CYS A 68 18.73 -11.59 4.34
CA CYS A 68 18.35 -10.20 4.11
C CYS A 68 19.42 -9.23 4.64
N TYR A 69 19.99 -9.52 5.81
CA TYR A 69 21.08 -8.74 6.38
C TYR A 69 22.30 -8.74 5.46
N GLU A 70 22.75 -9.90 5.00
CA GLU A 70 23.87 -10.02 4.06
C GLU A 70 23.63 -9.21 2.78
N ASN A 71 22.41 -9.25 2.24
CA ASN A 71 22.05 -8.46 1.06
C ASN A 71 22.07 -6.95 1.31
N ILE A 72 21.65 -6.50 2.50
CA ILE A 72 21.72 -5.09 2.90
C ILE A 72 23.18 -4.68 3.01
N GLU A 73 23.98 -5.45 3.73
CA GLU A 73 25.39 -5.19 3.95
C GLU A 73 26.14 -5.09 2.60
N HIS A 74 25.94 -6.05 1.71
CA HIS A 74 26.48 -6.01 0.35
C HIS A 74 26.02 -4.79 -0.45
N ALA A 75 24.75 -4.39 -0.33
CA ALA A 75 24.24 -3.22 -1.03
C ALA A 75 24.90 -1.94 -0.49
N VAL A 76 24.94 -1.76 0.83
CA VAL A 76 25.55 -0.60 1.48
C VAL A 76 27.02 -0.47 1.09
N PHE A 77 27.81 -1.53 1.25
CA PHE A 77 29.24 -1.50 0.89
C PHE A 77 29.47 -1.18 -0.59
N ARG A 78 28.64 -1.72 -1.50
CA ARG A 78 28.75 -1.42 -2.93
C ARG A 78 28.50 0.05 -3.24
N TYR A 79 27.55 0.69 -2.55
CA TYR A 79 27.23 2.11 -2.78
C TYR A 79 28.23 3.04 -2.11
N GLU A 80 28.68 2.73 -0.89
CA GLU A 80 29.75 3.46 -0.22
C GLU A 80 31.04 3.45 -1.04
N ALA A 81 31.43 2.28 -1.58
CA ALA A 81 32.62 2.15 -2.42
C ALA A 81 32.55 2.99 -3.72
N LYS A 82 31.34 3.33 -4.19
CA LYS A 82 31.13 4.15 -5.39
C LYS A 82 30.90 5.63 -5.09
N GLY A 83 30.80 6.02 -3.81
CA GLY A 83 30.42 7.38 -3.41
C GLY A 83 28.99 7.77 -3.82
N GLU A 84 28.11 6.79 -4.04
CA GLU A 84 26.73 7.05 -4.47
C GLU A 84 25.80 7.29 -3.25
N PRO A 85 24.83 8.22 -3.34
CA PRO A 85 23.97 8.59 -2.22
C PRO A 85 22.96 7.48 -1.85
N ALA A 86 22.56 7.43 -0.57
CA ALA A 86 21.63 6.45 0.02
C ALA A 86 20.26 6.30 -0.70
N ALA A 87 19.87 7.27 -1.55
CA ALA A 87 18.70 7.16 -2.42
C ALA A 87 18.74 5.93 -3.34
N SER A 88 19.94 5.43 -3.67
CA SER A 88 20.15 4.24 -4.51
C SER A 88 19.78 2.92 -3.81
N ILE A 89 19.98 2.82 -2.49
CA ILE A 89 19.60 1.65 -1.69
C ILE A 89 18.08 1.43 -1.72
N THR A 90 17.31 2.53 -1.72
CA THR A 90 15.84 2.49 -1.70
C THR A 90 15.28 1.77 -2.93
N ALA A 91 15.93 1.90 -4.09
CA ALA A 91 15.54 1.19 -5.31
C ALA A 91 15.77 -0.33 -5.21
N SER A 92 16.72 -0.76 -4.38
CA SER A 92 17.14 -2.15 -4.23
C SER A 92 16.42 -2.90 -3.09
N ILE A 93 15.62 -2.21 -2.27
CA ILE A 93 14.92 -2.79 -1.11
C ILE A 93 14.08 -4.03 -1.49
N GLY A 94 13.34 -3.98 -2.60
CA GLY A 94 12.53 -5.12 -3.03
C GLY A 94 13.38 -6.36 -3.30
N ALA A 95 14.51 -6.19 -3.96
CA ALA A 95 15.43 -7.28 -4.28
C ALA A 95 16.16 -7.81 -3.04
N ILE A 96 16.55 -6.92 -2.11
CA ILE A 96 17.17 -7.26 -0.82
C ILE A 96 16.32 -8.26 -0.05
N PHE A 97 15.01 -8.01 -0.01
CA PHE A 97 14.05 -8.89 0.66
C PHE A 97 13.53 -10.04 -0.23
N GLY A 98 14.18 -10.31 -1.37
CA GLY A 98 13.83 -11.43 -2.24
C GLY A 98 12.50 -11.28 -3.01
N PHE A 99 11.89 -10.09 -3.01
CA PHE A 99 10.71 -9.85 -3.84
C PHE A 99 11.12 -9.71 -5.30
N LYS A 100 10.67 -10.67 -6.12
CA LYS A 100 10.87 -10.61 -7.57
C LYS A 100 10.03 -9.47 -8.14
N PRO A 101 10.60 -8.55 -8.95
CA PRO A 101 9.81 -7.58 -9.68
C PRO A 101 8.88 -8.33 -10.63
N GLY A 102 7.58 -8.32 -10.35
CA GLY A 102 6.59 -8.97 -11.20
C GLY A 102 6.65 -8.44 -12.63
N ARG A 103 6.64 -9.33 -13.62
CA ARG A 103 6.42 -8.98 -15.03
C ARG A 103 4.99 -8.50 -15.21
N GLY A 104 4.76 -7.21 -14.99
CA GLY A 104 3.48 -6.56 -15.28
C GLY A 104 2.76 -6.06 -14.03
N ARG A 105 2.42 -4.77 -14.08
CA ARG A 105 1.84 -3.93 -13.03
C ARG A 105 2.85 -3.46 -11.99
N GLY A 106 3.35 -2.24 -12.22
CA GLY A 106 3.86 -1.25 -11.25
C GLY A 106 4.62 -1.78 -10.04
N ASN A 107 5.86 -1.30 -9.87
CA ASN A 107 6.75 -1.54 -8.73
C ASN A 107 5.96 -1.83 -7.43
N TRP A 108 6.22 -2.96 -6.77
CA TRP A 108 5.51 -3.36 -5.55
C TRP A 108 5.58 -2.29 -4.46
N VAL A 109 6.65 -1.47 -4.42
CA VAL A 109 6.74 -0.28 -3.58
C VAL A 109 5.65 0.73 -3.90
N SER A 110 5.31 0.92 -5.18
CA SER A 110 4.21 1.76 -5.64
C SER A 110 2.84 1.13 -5.32
N GLN A 111 2.74 -0.20 -5.32
CA GLN A 111 1.52 -0.91 -4.90
C GLN A 111 1.33 -0.90 -3.38
N ILE A 112 2.37 -1.11 -2.58
CA ILE A 112 2.32 -1.01 -1.12
C ILE A 112 2.16 0.44 -0.70
N SER A 113 2.89 1.38 -1.30
CA SER A 113 2.69 2.81 -1.03
C SER A 113 1.29 3.25 -1.46
N GLY A 114 0.74 2.70 -2.55
CA GLY A 114 -0.64 2.89 -2.97
C GLY A 114 -1.67 2.24 -2.04
N THR A 115 -1.39 1.04 -1.51
CA THR A 115 -2.31 0.27 -0.66
C THR A 115 -2.25 0.75 0.78
N MET A 116 -1.07 1.06 1.31
CA MET A 116 -0.90 1.76 2.59
C MET A 116 -1.41 3.18 2.49
N SER A 117 -1.19 3.92 1.39
CA SER A 117 -1.89 5.19 1.17
C SER A 117 -3.39 4.99 1.14
N ALA A 118 -3.92 3.95 0.51
CA ALA A 118 -5.35 3.68 0.47
C ALA A 118 -5.92 3.25 1.84
N ILE A 119 -5.16 2.52 2.65
CA ILE A 119 -5.57 2.06 3.99
C ILE A 119 -5.47 3.21 4.99
N VAL A 120 -4.39 3.99 4.96
CA VAL A 120 -4.21 5.22 5.73
C VAL A 120 -5.26 6.23 5.30
N GLN A 121 -5.50 6.42 3.99
CA GLN A 121 -6.57 7.30 3.51
C GLN A 121 -7.96 6.82 3.92
N ASN A 122 -8.27 5.52 3.85
CA ASN A 122 -9.59 5.00 4.25
C ASN A 122 -9.79 4.97 5.78
N LYS A 123 -8.73 4.81 6.58
CA LYS A 123 -8.83 4.76 8.05
C LYS A 123 -8.68 6.13 8.73
N LEU A 124 -7.89 7.06 8.18
CA LEU A 124 -7.80 8.44 8.68
C LEU A 124 -8.86 9.37 8.09
N PHE A 125 -9.34 9.11 6.87
CA PHE A 125 -10.37 9.92 6.24
C PHE A 125 -11.63 9.08 6.06
N ARG A 126 -12.57 9.23 7.01
CA ARG A 126 -13.95 8.77 6.84
C ARG A 126 -14.45 9.15 5.44
N ARG A 127 -15.09 8.19 4.75
CA ARG A 127 -15.93 8.34 3.54
C ARG A 127 -16.26 9.80 3.22
N GLY A 128 -15.42 10.49 2.46
CA GLY A 128 -15.65 11.88 2.09
C GLY A 128 -14.53 12.54 1.28
N ASP A 129 -13.26 12.24 1.59
CA ASP A 129 -12.14 13.09 1.14
C ASP A 129 -11.32 12.55 -0.05
N ARG A 130 -11.96 12.05 -1.11
CA ARG A 130 -11.23 11.60 -2.33
C ARG A 130 -10.91 12.72 -3.35
N HIS A 131 -10.99 13.99 -2.97
CA HIS A 131 -10.91 15.11 -3.93
C HIS A 131 -9.77 16.12 -3.72
N ARG A 132 -8.75 15.79 -2.91
CA ARG A 132 -7.61 16.71 -2.68
C ARG A 132 -6.64 16.91 -3.85
N SER A 133 -6.69 16.13 -4.93
CA SER A 133 -5.84 16.40 -6.11
C SER A 133 -6.37 17.51 -7.04
N SER A 134 -7.61 17.97 -6.84
CA SER A 134 -8.24 19.05 -7.60
C SER A 134 -8.38 20.36 -6.84
N GLY A 135 -8.02 20.42 -5.55
CA GLY A 135 -8.27 21.60 -4.69
C GLY A 135 -9.75 21.89 -4.39
N LEU A 136 -10.67 21.15 -5.01
CA LEU A 136 -12.12 21.32 -4.87
C LEU A 136 -12.66 20.41 -3.76
N GLY A 137 -13.44 20.98 -2.85
CA GLY A 137 -14.14 20.24 -1.80
C GLY A 137 -15.15 19.22 -2.37
N PRO A 138 -15.50 18.17 -1.62
CA PRO A 138 -16.30 17.03 -2.09
C PRO A 138 -17.70 17.38 -2.65
N GLY A 139 -18.30 18.49 -2.24
CA GLY A 139 -19.56 18.99 -2.84
C GLY A 139 -19.36 19.81 -4.12
N LYS A 140 -18.28 20.61 -4.15
CA LYS A 140 -18.02 21.56 -5.24
C LYS A 140 -17.81 20.87 -6.59
N MET A 141 -17.20 19.69 -6.58
CA MET A 141 -16.96 18.92 -7.80
C MET A 141 -18.25 18.41 -8.45
N LEU A 142 -19.27 18.09 -7.64
CA LEU A 142 -20.58 17.66 -8.15
C LEU A 142 -21.38 18.87 -8.65
N GLU A 143 -21.36 19.99 -7.93
CA GLU A 143 -21.98 21.25 -8.38
C GLU A 143 -21.46 21.69 -9.75
N ILE A 144 -20.13 21.71 -9.91
CA ILE A 144 -19.47 22.05 -11.18
C ILE A 144 -19.86 21.03 -12.26
N GLY A 145 -19.91 19.75 -11.93
CA GLY A 145 -20.31 18.70 -12.88
C GLY A 145 -21.76 18.86 -13.36
N ASP A 146 -22.69 19.20 -12.47
CA ASP A 146 -24.09 19.47 -12.83
C ASP A 146 -24.25 20.75 -13.65
N GLU A 147 -23.49 21.81 -13.33
CA GLU A 147 -23.42 23.02 -14.15
C GLU A 147 -22.90 22.72 -15.55
N MET A 148 -21.85 21.90 -15.69
CA MET A 148 -21.33 21.47 -16.99
C MET A 148 -22.38 20.70 -17.80
N LEU A 149 -23.18 19.84 -17.17
CA LEU A 149 -24.26 19.13 -17.87
C LEU A 149 -25.36 20.09 -18.36
N SER A 150 -25.65 21.15 -17.61
CA SER A 150 -26.55 22.22 -18.04
C SER A 150 -25.98 23.00 -19.23
N LEU A 151 -24.71 23.37 -19.17
CA LEU A 151 -24.01 24.06 -20.27
C LEU A 151 -23.93 23.19 -21.54
N GLU A 152 -23.75 21.87 -21.41
CA GLU A 152 -23.78 20.96 -22.56
C GLU A 152 -25.11 20.99 -23.31
N SER A 153 -26.23 21.18 -22.61
CA SER A 153 -27.55 21.36 -23.24
C SER A 153 -27.65 22.69 -24.00
N GLN A 154 -27.03 23.75 -23.49
CA GLN A 154 -27.05 25.09 -24.12
C GLN A 154 -26.10 25.18 -25.32
N TYR A 155 -24.95 24.50 -25.27
CA TYR A 155 -23.93 24.51 -26.32
C TYR A 155 -24.09 23.35 -27.33
N GLY A 156 -25.25 22.69 -27.39
CA GLY A 156 -25.54 21.65 -28.38
C GLY A 156 -24.59 20.44 -28.30
N GLY A 157 -24.18 20.04 -27.10
CA GLY A 157 -23.33 18.87 -26.89
C GLY A 157 -21.83 19.09 -27.16
N ARG A 158 -21.37 20.34 -27.31
CA ARG A 158 -19.93 20.66 -27.50
C ARG A 158 -19.12 20.51 -26.21
N ARG A 159 -18.93 19.26 -25.76
CA ARG A 159 -18.28 18.90 -24.48
C ARG A 159 -16.87 19.48 -24.29
N LYS A 160 -16.10 19.61 -25.38
CA LYS A 160 -14.75 20.19 -25.33
C LYS A 160 -14.79 21.67 -24.96
N LEU A 161 -15.67 22.43 -25.61
CA LEU A 161 -15.88 23.86 -25.35
C LEU A 161 -16.40 24.09 -23.92
N VAL A 162 -17.33 23.24 -23.45
CA VAL A 162 -17.85 23.32 -22.07
C VAL A 162 -16.75 23.03 -21.04
N ALA A 163 -15.87 22.06 -21.30
CA ALA A 163 -14.75 21.78 -20.41
C ALA A 163 -13.73 22.92 -20.35
N GLU A 164 -13.42 23.54 -21.49
CA GLU A 164 -12.49 24.67 -21.58
C GLU A 164 -13.03 25.92 -20.88
N THR A 165 -14.28 26.29 -21.16
CA THR A 165 -14.95 27.44 -20.51
C THR A 165 -15.11 27.25 -19.00
N THR A 166 -15.42 26.02 -18.55
CA THR A 166 -15.54 25.71 -17.11
C THR A 166 -14.17 25.70 -16.43
N ALA A 167 -13.14 25.18 -17.10
CA ALA A 167 -11.77 25.20 -16.58
C ALA A 167 -11.25 26.62 -16.40
N GLU A 168 -11.51 27.50 -17.37
CA GLU A 168 -11.17 28.92 -17.32
C GLU A 168 -11.94 29.65 -16.20
N LYS A 169 -13.26 29.44 -16.11
CA LYS A 169 -14.13 30.08 -15.10
C LYS A 169 -13.69 29.82 -13.66
N TYR A 170 -13.19 28.62 -13.38
CA TYR A 170 -12.87 28.17 -12.04
C TYR A 170 -11.36 28.01 -11.77
N GLY A 171 -10.51 28.38 -12.73
CA GLY A 171 -9.05 28.38 -12.56
C GLY A 171 -8.43 27.00 -12.34
N PHE A 172 -8.98 25.94 -12.94
CA PHE A 172 -8.42 24.58 -12.83
C PHE A 172 -8.19 23.94 -14.20
N SER A 173 -7.49 22.80 -14.23
CA SER A 173 -7.15 22.12 -15.48
C SER A 173 -8.37 21.53 -16.21
N ASN A 174 -8.31 21.46 -17.54
CA ASN A 174 -9.30 20.76 -18.38
C ASN A 174 -9.56 19.32 -17.93
N THR A 175 -8.53 18.65 -17.42
CA THR A 175 -8.64 17.29 -16.85
C THR A 175 -9.56 17.27 -15.62
N THR A 176 -9.50 18.31 -14.78
CA THR A 176 -10.35 18.45 -13.59
C THR A 176 -11.81 18.70 -13.98
N ALA A 177 -12.06 19.56 -14.99
CA ALA A 177 -13.39 19.78 -15.56
C ALA A 177 -14.03 18.46 -16.04
N ARG A 178 -13.27 17.68 -16.82
CA ARG A 178 -13.74 16.37 -17.33
C ARG A 178 -14.04 15.38 -16.21
N LYS A 179 -13.25 15.38 -15.13
CA LYS A 179 -13.51 14.53 -13.96
C LYS A 179 -14.78 14.97 -13.22
N ALA A 180 -15.03 16.27 -13.07
CA ALA A 180 -16.25 16.79 -12.45
C ALA A 180 -17.50 16.33 -13.21
N ARG A 181 -17.49 16.49 -14.54
CA ARG A 181 -18.53 15.97 -15.42
C ARG A 181 -18.74 14.46 -15.27
N ALA A 182 -17.66 13.68 -15.29
CA ALA A 182 -17.75 12.21 -15.15
C ALA A 182 -18.38 11.79 -13.81
N ALA A 183 -18.06 12.51 -12.73
CA ALA A 183 -18.66 12.29 -11.42
C ALA A 183 -20.18 12.59 -11.42
N ALA A 184 -20.61 13.69 -12.03
CA ALA A 184 -22.03 14.04 -12.14
C ALA A 184 -22.83 13.04 -13.01
N VAL A 185 -22.27 12.60 -14.14
CA VAL A 185 -22.90 11.55 -14.99
C VAL A 185 -23.08 10.26 -14.20
N LYS A 186 -22.02 9.82 -13.50
CA LYS A 186 -22.07 8.60 -12.68
C LYS A 186 -23.10 8.71 -11.56
N ARG A 187 -23.22 9.88 -10.93
CA ARG A 187 -24.25 10.14 -9.90
C ARG A 187 -25.67 9.98 -10.47
N ARG A 188 -25.97 10.60 -11.62
CA ARG A 188 -27.29 10.47 -12.27
C ARG A 188 -27.60 9.01 -12.66
N GLN A 189 -26.61 8.27 -13.15
CA GLN A 189 -26.76 6.84 -13.47
C GLN A 189 -27.07 5.99 -12.24
N MET A 190 -26.44 6.29 -11.09
CA MET A 190 -26.71 5.57 -9.84
C MET A 190 -28.06 5.95 -9.22
N SER A 191 -28.51 7.20 -9.39
CA SER A 191 -29.80 7.67 -8.86
C SER A 191 -31.01 7.27 -9.72
N GLY A 192 -30.82 6.93 -11.00
CA GLY A 192 -31.88 6.46 -11.90
C GLY A 192 -32.05 4.94 -11.96
N CYS A 193 -31.32 4.19 -11.12
CA CYS A 193 -31.34 2.72 -11.06
C CYS A 193 -31.96 2.19 -9.74
N ALA A 194 -32.67 3.06 -9.02
CA ALA A 194 -33.44 2.77 -7.80
C ALA A 194 -34.91 3.10 -8.07
#